data_AF-A0A7L4K720-F1
#
_entry.id   AF-A0A7L4K720-F1
#
_cell.length_a   1.000
_cell.length_b   1.000
_cell.length_c   1.000
_cell.angle_alpha   90.00
_cell.angle_beta   90.00
_cell.angle_gamma   90.00
#
_symmetry.space_group_name_H-M   'P 1'
#
loop_
_entity.id
_entity.type
_entity.pdbx_description
1 polymer ?
#
loop_
_entity_poly.entity_id
_entity_poly.type
_entity_poly.pdbx_seq_one_letter_code
_entity_poly.pdbx_strand_id
1 'polypeptide(L)'
;MPPEFLPMIMDEYLGDTDDPAELRDRFLDLLGDVAIVMPSIKALNYHREAGAPAYFFEFQHRPTSYWDSKPEYVKADHGDEVGFVFGGPYLAGDI
;
A
#
# COMPACT_ATOMS: atom_id res chain seq x y z
N MET A 1 -10.75 13.20 -8.80
CA MET A 1 -9.88 13.91 -9.74
C MET A 1 -10.63 14.17 -11.03
N PRO A 2 -10.29 15.24 -11.75
CA PRO A 2 -10.87 15.49 -13.07
C PRO A 2 -10.50 14.37 -14.06
N PRO A 3 -11.43 13.86 -14.90
CA PRO A 3 -11.20 12.72 -15.79
C PRO A 3 -10.07 12.91 -16.80
N GLU A 4 -9.78 14.16 -17.16
CA GLU A 4 -8.71 14.53 -18.10
C GLU A 4 -7.31 14.17 -17.63
N PHE A 5 -7.11 13.91 -16.33
CA PHE A 5 -5.82 13.46 -15.79
C PHE A 5 -5.63 11.94 -15.89
N LEU A 6 -6.68 11.17 -16.18
CA LEU A 6 -6.57 9.71 -16.27
C LEU A 6 -5.52 9.26 -17.31
N PRO A 7 -5.45 9.81 -18.53
CA PRO A 7 -4.44 9.41 -19.50
C PRO A 7 -3.01 9.66 -19.01
N MET A 8 -2.76 10.81 -18.36
CA MET A 8 -1.45 11.13 -17.80
C MET A 8 -1.05 10.13 -16.71
N ILE A 9 -1.99 9.74 -15.84
CA ILE A 9 -1.72 8.78 -14.76
C ILE A 9 -1.50 7.38 -15.31
N MET A 10 -2.27 6.98 -16.32
CA MET A 10 -2.04 5.71 -17.01
C MET A 10 -0.66 5.68 -17.66
N ASP A 11 -0.25 6.77 -18.28
CA ASP A 11 1.08 6.90 -18.90
C ASP A 11 2.19 6.79 -17.86
N GLU A 12 2.10 7.54 -16.75
CA GLU A 12 3.09 7.52 -15.66
C GLU A 12 3.31 6.11 -15.07
N TYR A 13 2.23 5.34 -14.86
CA TYR A 13 2.35 4.02 -14.24
C TYR A 13 2.55 2.90 -15.27
N LEU A 14 1.99 2.99 -16.48
CA LEU A 14 1.90 1.84 -17.40
C LEU A 14 2.55 2.09 -18.76
N GLY A 15 3.08 3.29 -19.05
CA GLY A 15 3.52 3.68 -20.39
C GLY A 15 4.89 3.12 -20.83
N ASP A 16 5.76 2.73 -19.90
CA ASP A 16 7.18 2.45 -20.22
C ASP A 16 7.52 0.99 -20.47
N THR A 17 6.56 0.06 -20.35
CA THR A 17 6.87 -1.37 -20.36
C THR A 17 5.73 -2.21 -20.93
N ASP A 18 6.10 -3.25 -21.67
CA ASP A 18 5.20 -4.29 -22.16
C ASP A 18 5.37 -5.60 -21.37
N ASP A 19 6.26 -5.65 -20.37
CA ASP A 19 6.47 -6.86 -19.56
C ASP A 19 5.24 -7.11 -18.66
N PRO A 20 4.59 -8.29 -18.74
CA PRO A 20 3.38 -8.54 -17.97
C PRO A 20 3.55 -8.52 -16.45
N ALA A 21 4.73 -8.87 -15.93
CA ALA A 21 4.98 -8.84 -14.49
C ALA A 21 5.18 -7.41 -14.00
N GLU A 22 5.92 -6.60 -14.76
CA GLU A 22 6.10 -5.19 -14.47
C GLU A 22 4.79 -4.40 -14.58
N LEU A 23 3.99 -4.65 -15.62
CA LEU A 23 2.66 -4.06 -15.77
C LEU A 23 1.74 -4.40 -14.59
N ARG A 24 1.75 -5.65 -14.12
CA ARG A 24 1.00 -6.06 -12.93
C ARG A 24 1.44 -5.26 -11.71
N ASP A 25 2.74 -5.21 -11.44
CA ASP A 25 3.26 -4.58 -10.23
C ASP A 25 2.98 -3.06 -10.23
N ARG A 26 3.21 -2.37 -11.36
CA ARG A 26 2.90 -0.94 -11.49
C ARG A 26 1.39 -0.65 -11.44
N PHE A 27 0.56 -1.54 -11.98
CA PHE A 27 -0.90 -1.41 -11.85
C PHE A 27 -1.36 -1.55 -10.39
N LEU A 28 -0.75 -2.47 -9.63
CA LEU A 28 -1.04 -2.62 -8.21
C LEU A 28 -0.57 -1.41 -7.39
N ASP A 29 0.62 -0.86 -7.70
CA ASP A 29 1.13 0.38 -7.09
C ASP A 29 0.16 1.55 -7.35
N LEU A 30 -0.31 1.72 -8.59
CA LEU A 30 -1.32 2.73 -8.93
C LEU A 30 -2.59 2.59 -8.07
N LEU A 31 -3.13 1.38 -7.94
CA LEU A 31 -4.34 1.15 -7.14
C LEU A 31 -4.09 1.46 -5.66
N GLY A 32 -2.94 1.05 -5.12
CA GLY A 32 -2.54 1.34 -3.74
C GLY A 32 -2.39 2.83 -3.48
N ASP A 33 -1.75 3.55 -4.39
CA ASP A 33 -1.52 5.00 -4.27
C ASP A 33 -2.83 5.79 -4.30
N VAL A 34 -3.73 5.45 -5.23
CA VAL A 34 -5.03 6.12 -5.38
C VAL A 34 -5.97 5.80 -4.23
N ALA A 35 -6.02 4.54 -3.79
CA ALA A 35 -6.97 4.11 -2.77
C ALA A 35 -6.52 4.45 -1.35
N ILE A 36 -5.22 4.38 -1.05
CA ILE A 36 -4.70 4.42 0.32
C ILE A 36 -3.66 5.53 0.51
N VAL A 37 -2.57 5.55 -0.26
CA VAL A 37 -1.41 6.43 0.06
C VAL A 37 -1.75 7.91 -0.09
N MET A 38 -2.25 8.33 -1.25
CA MET A 38 -2.59 9.73 -1.49
C MET A 38 -3.70 10.25 -0.55
N PRO A 39 -4.81 9.52 -0.32
CA PRO A 39 -5.80 9.93 0.68
C PRO A 39 -5.21 10.04 2.10
N SER A 40 -4.35 9.11 2.50
CA SER A 40 -3.73 9.11 3.84
C SER A 40 -2.80 10.30 4.04
N ILE A 41 -1.96 10.63 3.04
CA ILE A 41 -1.10 11.82 3.07
C ILE A 41 -1.95 13.10 3.11
N LYS A 42 -3.02 13.15 2.33
CA LYS A 42 -3.93 14.31 2.33
C LYS A 42 -4.59 14.51 3.69
N ALA A 43 -5.06 13.42 4.31
CA ALA A 43 -5.62 13.46 5.67
C ALA A 43 -4.57 13.91 6.69
N LEU A 44 -3.33 13.40 6.61
CA LEU A 44 -2.21 13.82 7.46
C LEU A 44 -1.96 15.34 7.35
N ASN A 45 -1.91 15.87 6.13
CA ASN A 45 -1.68 17.30 5.91
C ASN A 45 -2.81 18.16 6.51
N TYR A 46 -4.07 17.76 6.37
CA TYR A 46 -5.18 18.46 7.02
C TYR A 46 -5.05 18.48 8.55
N HIS A 47 -4.60 17.38 9.18
CA HIS A 47 -4.36 17.36 10.62
C HIS A 47 -3.20 18.29 11.02
N ARG A 48 -2.10 18.29 10.25
CA ARG A 48 -0.95 19.17 10.49
C ARG A 48 -1.31 20.65 10.35
N GLU A 49 -2.06 21.00 9.31
CA GLU A 49 -2.53 22.37 9.05
C GLU A 49 -3.49 22.87 10.14
N ALA A 50 -4.27 21.97 10.75
CA ALA A 50 -5.11 22.28 11.92
C ALA A 50 -4.31 22.44 13.23
N GLY A 51 -2.98 22.27 13.20
CA GLY A 51 -2.12 22.37 14.38
C GLY A 51 -2.11 21.13 15.28
N ALA A 52 -2.70 20.01 14.83
CA ALA A 52 -2.66 18.77 15.58
C ALA A 52 -1.29 18.06 15.42
N PRO A 53 -0.74 17.44 16.49
CA PRO A 53 0.35 16.50 16.35
C PRO A 53 -0.08 15.34 15.44
N ALA A 54 0.69 15.08 14.38
CA ALA A 54 0.37 14.06 13.41
C ALA A 54 1.62 13.23 13.08
N TYR A 55 1.45 11.91 12.99
CA TYR A 55 2.50 10.94 12.71
C TYR A 55 2.05 10.04 11.55
N PHE A 56 2.99 9.58 10.76
CA PHE A 56 2.75 8.73 9.60
C PHE A 56 3.81 7.64 9.53
N PHE A 57 3.42 6.45 9.10
CA PHE A 57 4.34 5.35 8.83
C PHE A 57 3.82 4.55 7.64
N GLU A 58 4.74 3.82 7.01
CA GLU A 58 4.43 2.82 6.00
C GLU A 58 4.93 1.47 6.51
N PHE A 59 4.04 0.49 6.57
CA PHE A 59 4.40 -0.86 6.97
C PHE A 59 4.83 -1.68 5.74
N GLN A 60 6.06 -2.17 5.73
CA GLN A 60 6.64 -2.88 4.57
C GLN A 60 7.08 -4.32 4.88
N HIS A 61 6.76 -4.85 6.06
CA HIS A 61 7.14 -6.21 6.43
C HIS A 61 6.11 -7.23 5.95
N ARG A 62 6.51 -8.20 5.13
CA ARG A 62 5.67 -9.34 4.73
C ARG A 62 5.65 -10.39 5.86
N PRO A 63 4.50 -10.66 6.49
CA PRO A 63 4.37 -11.67 7.53
C PRO A 63 4.84 -13.05 7.04
N THR A 64 5.65 -13.74 7.84
CA THR A 64 6.11 -15.11 7.54
C THR A 64 5.00 -16.15 7.71
N SER A 65 3.92 -15.82 8.43
CA SER A 65 2.75 -16.68 8.65
C SER A 65 1.99 -17.01 7.36
N TYR A 66 2.23 -16.27 6.28
CA TYR A 66 1.63 -16.60 4.97
C TYR A 66 2.20 -17.87 4.35
N TRP A 67 3.38 -18.35 4.76
CA TRP A 67 4.03 -19.50 4.12
C TRP A 67 3.97 -19.37 2.58
N ASP A 68 3.29 -20.31 1.90
CA ASP A 68 3.08 -20.33 0.46
C ASP A 68 1.65 -19.89 0.04
N SER A 69 0.81 -19.43 0.98
CA SER A 69 -0.58 -19.06 0.70
C SER A 69 -0.73 -17.75 -0.08
N LYS A 70 0.35 -16.96 -0.18
CA LYS A 70 0.38 -15.64 -0.81
C LYS A 70 1.48 -15.63 -1.88
N PRO A 71 1.21 -15.13 -3.11
CA PRO A 71 2.24 -15.05 -4.14
C PRO A 71 3.45 -14.24 -3.70
N GLU A 72 4.62 -14.56 -4.24
CA GLU A 72 5.91 -13.95 -3.86
C GLU A 72 5.98 -12.45 -4.22
N TYR A 73 5.34 -12.04 -5.32
CA TYR A 73 5.30 -10.63 -5.74
C TYR A 73 4.49 -9.75 -4.77
N VAL A 74 3.67 -10.33 -3.89
CA VAL A 74 2.92 -9.56 -2.90
C VAL A 74 3.82 -9.26 -1.71
N LYS A 75 4.12 -7.98 -1.51
CA LYS A 75 4.94 -7.42 -0.44
C LYS A 75 4.13 -7.39 0.89
N ALA A 76 4.22 -6.30 1.65
CA ALA A 76 3.25 -6.01 2.70
C ALA A 76 1.91 -5.64 2.04
N ASP A 77 0.89 -6.43 2.30
CA ASP A 77 -0.46 -6.24 1.77
C ASP A 77 -1.36 -5.56 2.81
N HIS A 78 -2.58 -5.25 2.39
CA HIS A 78 -3.57 -4.61 3.22
C HIS A 78 -3.88 -5.41 4.50
N GLY A 79 -3.57 -4.82 5.65
CA GLY A 79 -3.84 -5.41 6.97
C GLY A 79 -2.69 -6.25 7.53
N ASP A 80 -1.58 -6.42 6.80
CA ASP A 80 -0.42 -7.18 7.27
C ASP A 80 0.15 -6.60 8.58
N GLU A 81 -0.03 -5.30 8.85
CA GLU A 81 0.42 -4.64 10.07
C GLU A 81 -0.42 -5.01 11.30
N VAL A 82 -1.68 -5.43 11.12
CA VAL A 82 -2.64 -5.66 12.21
C VAL A 82 -2.11 -6.73 13.16
N GLY A 83 -1.63 -7.86 12.63
CA GLY A 83 -1.05 -8.93 13.44
C GLY A 83 0.14 -8.45 14.28
N PHE A 84 0.95 -7.54 13.75
CA PHE A 84 2.11 -6.99 14.47
C PHE A 84 1.69 -5.98 15.54
N VAL A 85 0.75 -5.09 15.24
CA VAL A 85 0.22 -4.09 16.19
C VAL A 85 -0.41 -4.77 17.42
N PHE A 86 -1.12 -5.88 17.22
CA PHE A 86 -1.74 -6.64 18.32
C PHE A 86 -0.83 -7.69 18.96
N GLY A 87 0.44 -7.76 18.56
CA GLY A 87 1.42 -8.67 19.16
C GLY A 87 1.21 -10.14 18.82
N GLY A 88 0.61 -10.43 17.66
CA GLY A 88 0.41 -11.78 17.13
C GLY A 88 1.64 -12.69 17.21
N PRO A 89 2.85 -12.22 16.86
CA PRO A 89 4.07 -13.03 17.00
C PRO A 89 4.38 -13.53 18.43
N TYR A 90 3.74 -12.98 19.46
CA TYR A 90 3.91 -13.38 20.86
C TYR A 90 2.77 -14.27 21.40
N LEU A 91 1.74 -14.55 20.59
CA LEU A 91 0.63 -15.40 21.00
C LEU A 91 0.98 -16.87 20.76
N ALA A 92 0.59 -17.74 21.71
CA ALA A 92 0.76 -19.18 21.58
C ALA A 92 -0.45 -19.77 20.84
N GLY A 93 -0.32 -19.98 19.53
CA GLY A 93 -1.32 -20.63 18.68
C GLY A 93 -1.18 -20.23 17.21
N ASP A 94 -1.70 -21.07 16.31
CA ASP A 94 -1.82 -20.72 14.90
C ASP A 94 -2.77 -19.51 14.77
N ILE A 95 -2.25 -18.36 14.34
CA ILE A 95 -3.04 -17.18 13.94
C ILE A 95 -3.33 -17.30 12.45
#